data_AF-A0A520VRY8-F1
#
_entry.id   AF-A0A520VRY8-F1
#
_cell.length_a   1.000
_cell.length_b   1.000
_cell.length_c   1.000
_cell.angle_alpha   90.00
_cell.angle_beta   90.00
_cell.angle_gamma   90.00
#
_symmetry.space_group_name_H-M   'P 1'
#
loop_
_entity.id
_entity.type
_entity.pdbx_description
1 polymer ?
#
loop_
_entity_poly.entity_id
_entity_poly.type
_entity_poly.pdbx_seq_one_letter_code
_entity_poly.pdbx_strand_id
1 'polypeptide(L)'
;MKKNVDILINDMKIEVHFNKELTNHKILLKFEIINPYQLICTDFEIHSKNKSELSSTQLRNINTHTLIKRSIKAIESYKKIDPKDFKIKTKGMYEDNIQYSKYIKQIKDRKISDRKILLSLYAYFYQKESRNYGENTSKRLSHLLKYSESYIKNLTKEIFNNDYIKNSTKGISGGILTKKTLKYLNSL
;
A
#
# COMPACT_ATOMS: atom_id res chain seq x y z
N MET A 1 -9.93 24.33 -14.40
CA MET A 1 -8.59 23.72 -14.60
C MET A 1 -8.67 22.21 -14.34
N LYS A 2 -8.20 21.36 -15.26
CA LYS A 2 -8.16 19.90 -15.04
C LYS A 2 -7.17 19.59 -13.91
N LYS A 3 -7.56 18.77 -12.93
CA LYS A 3 -6.65 18.38 -11.83
C LYS A 3 -5.47 17.61 -12.42
N ASN A 4 -4.30 17.77 -11.80
CA ASN A 4 -3.08 17.08 -12.23
C ASN A 4 -3.20 15.55 -12.05
N VAL A 5 -4.00 15.13 -11.08
CA VAL A 5 -4.33 13.74 -10.76
C VAL A 5 -5.84 13.63 -10.60
N ASP A 6 -6.46 12.69 -11.32
CA ASP A 6 -7.87 12.32 -11.15
C ASP A 6 -7.96 10.91 -10.57
N ILE A 7 -8.96 10.68 -9.70
CA ILE A 7 -9.21 9.37 -9.09
C ILE A 7 -10.63 8.95 -9.44
N LEU A 8 -10.78 7.77 -10.03
CA LEU A 8 -12.06 7.14 -10.29
C LEU A 8 -12.17 5.89 -9.43
N ILE A 9 -13.32 5.70 -8.79
CA ILE A 9 -13.56 4.57 -7.88
C ILE A 9 -14.81 3.86 -8.36
N ASN A 10 -14.71 2.56 -8.56
CA ASN A 10 -15.80 1.67 -8.91
C ASN A 10 -15.68 0.40 -8.08
N ASP A 11 -16.39 0.36 -6.94
CA ASP A 11 -16.38 -0.73 -5.97
C ASP A 11 -14.96 -1.08 -5.49
N MET A 12 -14.48 -2.27 -5.83
CA MET A 12 -13.15 -2.76 -5.46
C MET A 12 -12.02 -2.19 -6.34
N LYS A 13 -12.36 -1.49 -7.43
CA LYS A 13 -11.38 -0.99 -8.40
C LYS A 13 -11.20 0.52 -8.24
N ILE A 14 -9.94 0.94 -8.16
CA ILE A 14 -9.57 2.35 -8.07
C ILE A 14 -8.59 2.66 -9.19
N GLU A 15 -8.90 3.69 -9.96
CA GLU A 15 -8.05 4.18 -11.04
C GLU A 15 -7.45 5.52 -10.68
N VAL A 16 -6.14 5.65 -10.87
CA VAL A 16 -5.43 6.92 -10.69
C VAL A 16 -4.87 7.37 -12.02
N HIS A 17 -5.32 8.55 -12.43
CA HIS A 17 -5.05 9.13 -13.73
C HIS A 17 -4.09 10.31 -13.58
N PHE A 18 -2.88 10.18 -14.10
CA PHE A 18 -1.88 11.23 -14.12
C PHE A 18 -1.90 11.96 -15.47
N ASN A 19 -2.30 13.23 -15.45
CA ASN A 19 -2.53 14.00 -16.67
C ASN A 19 -1.31 14.80 -17.16
N LYS A 20 -0.26 14.97 -16.34
CA LYS A 20 0.88 15.86 -16.64
C LYS A 20 2.27 15.23 -16.45
N GLU A 21 2.35 13.95 -16.13
CA GLU A 21 3.64 13.25 -15.89
C GLU A 21 4.42 13.01 -17.17
N LEU A 22 3.71 12.94 -18.30
CA LEU A 22 4.33 12.77 -19.61
C LEU A 22 3.61 13.65 -20.63
N THR A 23 4.38 14.48 -21.34
CA THR A 23 3.87 15.37 -22.38
C THR A 23 3.07 14.58 -23.42
N ASN A 24 1.88 15.07 -23.77
CA ASN A 24 0.96 14.43 -24.73
C ASN A 24 0.46 13.02 -24.38
N HIS A 25 0.75 12.53 -23.18
CA HIS A 25 0.28 11.22 -22.73
C HIS A 25 -0.48 11.36 -21.41
N LYS A 26 -1.23 10.32 -21.08
CA LYS A 26 -1.92 10.14 -19.81
C LYS A 26 -1.48 8.80 -19.26
N ILE A 27 -1.04 8.79 -18.00
CA ILE A 27 -0.65 7.55 -17.33
C ILE A 27 -1.80 7.13 -16.42
N LEU A 28 -2.20 5.87 -16.51
CA LEU A 28 -3.26 5.26 -15.72
C LEU A 28 -2.68 4.11 -14.89
N LEU A 29 -2.92 4.14 -13.59
CA LEU A 29 -2.65 3.01 -12.71
C LEU A 29 -3.97 2.47 -12.17
N LYS A 30 -4.19 1.16 -12.33
CA LYS A 30 -5.36 0.47 -11.80
C LYS A 30 -4.99 -0.26 -10.52
N PHE A 31 -5.84 -0.09 -9.52
CA PHE A 31 -5.71 -0.71 -8.21
C PHE A 31 -6.93 -1.55 -7.88
N GLU A 32 -6.70 -2.62 -7.13
CA GLU A 32 -7.75 -3.48 -6.59
C GLU A 32 -7.65 -3.54 -5.07
N ILE A 33 -8.79 -3.39 -4.40
CA ILE A 33 -8.97 -3.62 -2.97
C ILE A 33 -9.04 -5.12 -2.75
N ILE A 34 -8.01 -5.69 -2.11
CA ILE A 34 -7.95 -7.13 -1.83
C ILE A 34 -8.39 -7.49 -0.42
N ASN A 35 -8.41 -6.51 0.49
CA ASN A 35 -8.94 -6.59 1.85
C ASN A 35 -9.03 -5.16 2.45
N PRO A 36 -9.65 -4.98 3.64
CA PRO A 36 -9.84 -3.65 4.26
C PRO A 36 -8.57 -2.82 4.46
N TYR A 37 -7.39 -3.46 4.47
CA TYR A 37 -6.12 -2.82 4.77
C TYR A 37 -5.20 -2.69 3.56
N GLN A 38 -5.55 -3.29 2.40
CA GLN A 38 -4.63 -3.40 1.27
C GLN A 38 -5.26 -3.11 -0.10
N LEU A 39 -4.52 -2.28 -0.85
CA LEU A 39 -4.62 -2.09 -2.28
C LEU A 39 -3.43 -2.78 -2.97
N ILE A 40 -3.68 -3.34 -4.16
CA ILE A 40 -2.65 -3.84 -5.08
C ILE A 40 -2.72 -3.07 -6.40
N CYS A 41 -1.59 -2.76 -7.00
CA CYS A 41 -1.55 -2.22 -8.36
C CYS A 41 -1.65 -3.40 -9.33
N THR A 42 -2.77 -3.51 -10.05
CA THR A 42 -3.01 -4.62 -10.99
C THR A 42 -2.56 -4.29 -12.40
N ASP A 43 -2.54 -3.00 -12.75
CA ASP A 43 -2.24 -2.59 -14.12
C ASP A 43 -1.60 -1.20 -14.21
N PHE A 44 -0.86 -0.99 -15.29
CA PHE A 44 -0.20 0.25 -15.65
C PHE A 44 -0.36 0.48 -17.16
N GLU A 45 -1.04 1.56 -17.52
CA GLU A 45 -1.33 1.90 -18.91
C GLU A 45 -0.85 3.31 -19.25
N ILE A 46 -0.38 3.50 -20.49
CA ILE A 46 -0.04 4.81 -21.04
C ILE A 46 -0.91 5.03 -22.27
N HIS A 47 -1.69 6.10 -22.24
CA HIS A 47 -2.58 6.48 -23.32
C HIS A 47 -2.08 7.76 -23.98
N SER A 48 -1.81 7.74 -25.28
CA SER A 48 -1.49 8.94 -26.04
C SER A 48 -2.73 9.81 -26.20
N LYS A 49 -2.61 11.10 -25.93
CA LYS A 49 -3.73 12.06 -26.11
C LYS A 49 -3.96 12.37 -27.59
N ASN A 50 -2.90 12.26 -28.41
CA ASN A 50 -2.87 12.48 -29.86
C ASN A 50 -2.13 11.31 -30.55
N LYS A 51 -1.87 11.38 -31.86
CA LYS A 51 -0.98 10.46 -32.61
C LYS A 51 0.51 10.54 -32.21
N SER A 52 0.81 11.02 -31.01
CA SER A 52 2.20 11.10 -30.51
C SER A 52 2.69 9.73 -30.12
N GLU A 53 3.81 9.33 -30.72
CA GLU A 53 4.52 8.11 -30.35
C GLU A 53 5.29 8.28 -29.04
N LEU A 54 5.44 7.16 -28.35
CA LEU A 54 6.15 7.07 -27.10
C LEU A 54 7.58 6.60 -27.38
N SER A 55 8.59 7.43 -27.12
CA SER A 55 9.97 7.01 -27.35
C SER A 55 10.46 6.04 -26.27
N SER A 56 11.43 5.20 -26.62
CA SER A 56 12.08 4.28 -25.67
C SER A 56 12.74 5.02 -24.49
N THR A 57 13.28 6.22 -24.74
CA THR A 57 13.84 7.09 -23.69
C THR A 57 12.76 7.59 -22.75
N GLN A 58 11.60 8.01 -23.27
CA GLN A 58 10.48 8.44 -22.43
C GLN A 58 9.98 7.29 -21.56
N LEU A 59 9.86 6.08 -22.11
CA LEU A 59 9.49 4.87 -21.35
C LEU A 59 10.45 4.59 -20.20
N ARG A 60 11.78 4.63 -20.45
CA ARG A 60 12.80 4.37 -19.42
C ARG A 60 12.77 5.40 -18.28
N ASN A 61 12.34 6.62 -18.56
CA ASN A 61 12.26 7.69 -17.56
C ASN A 61 11.02 7.57 -16.66
N ILE A 62 10.05 6.71 -17.00
CA ILE A 62 8.87 6.48 -16.18
C ILE A 62 9.26 5.63 -14.98
N ASN A 63 9.27 6.25 -13.81
CA ASN A 63 9.47 5.54 -12.55
C ASN A 63 8.13 5.00 -12.01
N THR A 64 7.78 3.77 -12.40
CA THR A 64 6.53 3.11 -12.00
C THR A 64 6.39 2.99 -10.48
N HIS A 65 7.48 2.72 -9.75
CA HIS A 65 7.44 2.64 -8.28
C HIS A 65 7.04 3.99 -7.63
N THR A 66 7.61 5.09 -8.15
CA THR A 66 7.25 6.44 -7.69
C THR A 66 5.80 6.75 -8.01
N LEU A 67 5.30 6.36 -9.19
CA LEU A 67 3.89 6.55 -9.57
C LEU A 67 2.94 5.73 -8.71
N ILE A 68 3.26 4.47 -8.39
CA ILE A 68 2.47 3.63 -7.46
C ILE A 68 2.40 4.32 -6.08
N LYS A 69 3.56 4.75 -5.54
CA LYS A 69 3.61 5.44 -4.24
C LYS A 69 2.76 6.72 -4.22
N ARG A 70 2.84 7.52 -5.28
CA ARG A 70 2.05 8.75 -5.43
C ARG A 70 0.56 8.46 -5.59
N SER A 71 0.20 7.40 -6.30
CA SER A 71 -1.18 6.95 -6.48
C SER A 71 -1.81 6.59 -5.13
N ILE A 72 -1.13 5.75 -4.34
CA ILE A 72 -1.61 5.36 -3.00
C ILE A 72 -1.78 6.60 -2.13
N LYS A 73 -0.83 7.54 -2.12
CA LYS A 73 -0.97 8.80 -1.39
C LYS A 73 -2.19 9.61 -1.84
N ALA A 74 -2.44 9.70 -3.14
CA ALA A 74 -3.59 10.41 -3.67
C ALA A 74 -4.92 9.75 -3.25
N ILE A 75 -5.00 8.42 -3.28
CA ILE A 75 -6.16 7.64 -2.80
C ILE A 75 -6.40 7.89 -1.30
N GLU A 76 -5.36 7.80 -0.48
CA GLU A 76 -5.46 8.08 0.97
C GLU A 76 -5.87 9.53 1.26
N SER A 77 -5.36 10.49 0.49
CA SER A 77 -5.78 11.89 0.59
C SER A 77 -7.25 12.07 0.20
N TYR A 78 -7.72 11.43 -0.87
CA TYR A 78 -9.13 11.47 -1.27
C TYR A 78 -10.03 10.92 -0.17
N LYS A 79 -9.70 9.75 0.39
CA LYS A 79 -10.42 9.12 1.50
C LYS A 79 -10.53 10.05 2.72
N LYS A 80 -9.51 10.87 3.00
CA LYS A 80 -9.53 11.83 4.12
C LYS A 80 -10.38 13.07 3.84
N ILE A 81 -10.37 13.56 2.60
CA ILE A 81 -11.12 14.76 2.20
C ILE A 81 -12.62 14.48 2.16
N ASP A 82 -13.02 13.34 1.58
CA ASP A 82 -14.42 12.94 1.51
C ASP A 82 -14.60 11.46 1.92
N PRO A 83 -14.60 11.16 3.22
CA PRO A 83 -14.70 9.80 3.72
C PRO A 83 -16.06 9.15 3.42
N LYS A 84 -17.14 9.93 3.36
CA LYS A 84 -18.49 9.41 3.11
C LYS A 84 -18.63 8.96 1.66
N ASP A 85 -18.27 9.81 0.70
CA ASP A 85 -18.29 9.45 -0.73
C ASP A 85 -17.33 8.28 -1.01
N PHE A 86 -16.13 8.30 -0.45
CA PHE A 86 -15.17 7.20 -0.60
C PHE A 86 -15.74 5.87 -0.09
N LYS A 87 -16.37 5.87 1.09
CA LYS A 87 -17.00 4.66 1.66
C LYS A 87 -18.14 4.16 0.76
N ILE A 88 -18.98 5.04 0.24
CA ILE A 88 -20.06 4.69 -0.67
C ILE A 88 -19.49 4.04 -1.94
N LYS A 89 -18.52 4.69 -2.59
CA LYS A 89 -17.93 4.22 -3.86
C LYS A 89 -17.13 2.93 -3.71
N THR A 90 -16.55 2.67 -2.54
CA THR A 90 -15.82 1.43 -2.24
C THR A 90 -16.68 0.36 -1.56
N LYS A 91 -17.98 0.61 -1.34
CA LYS A 91 -18.88 -0.26 -0.55
C LYS A 91 -18.32 -0.62 0.84
N GLY A 92 -17.53 0.28 1.43
CA GLY A 92 -16.87 0.05 2.73
C GLY A 92 -15.77 -1.01 2.71
N MET A 93 -15.30 -1.45 1.54
CA MET A 93 -14.33 -2.56 1.44
C MET A 93 -12.89 -2.14 1.77
N TYR A 94 -12.58 -0.84 1.86
CA TYR A 94 -11.26 -0.31 2.18
C TYR A 94 -11.28 0.60 3.43
N GLU A 95 -11.44 -0.02 4.59
CA GLU A 95 -11.54 0.64 5.90
C GLU A 95 -10.40 0.24 6.84
N ASP A 96 -9.21 0.79 6.58
CA ASP A 96 -8.09 0.69 7.51
C ASP A 96 -8.34 1.51 8.78
N ASN A 97 -8.88 0.85 9.80
CA ASN A 97 -9.23 1.42 11.10
C ASN A 97 -8.15 1.21 12.17
N ILE A 98 -6.98 0.66 11.80
CA ILE A 98 -5.90 0.42 12.77
C ILE A 98 -5.31 1.75 13.23
N GLN A 99 -5.32 1.98 14.54
CA GLN A 99 -4.65 3.12 15.17
C GLN A 99 -3.13 2.95 15.13
N TYR A 100 -2.54 3.22 13.96
CA TYR A 100 -1.13 2.95 13.63
C TYR A 100 -0.18 3.45 14.73
N SER A 101 -0.30 4.71 15.15
CA SER A 101 0.58 5.32 16.18
C SER A 101 0.46 4.65 17.55
N LYS A 102 -0.75 4.28 17.97
CA LYS A 102 -1.03 3.57 19.24
C LYS A 102 -0.32 2.22 19.25
N TYR A 103 -0.51 1.41 18.21
CA TYR A 103 0.06 0.05 18.18
C TYR A 103 1.57 0.04 17.96
N ILE A 104 2.13 0.99 17.20
CA ILE A 104 3.59 1.19 17.16
C ILE A 104 4.14 1.47 18.55
N LYS A 105 3.48 2.35 19.33
CA LYS A 105 3.89 2.64 20.72
C LYS A 105 3.79 1.40 21.61
N GLN A 106 2.70 0.64 21.53
CA GLN A 106 2.54 -0.58 22.32
C GLN A 106 3.61 -1.64 22.02
N ILE A 107 4.01 -1.81 20.75
CA ILE A 107 5.10 -2.72 20.38
C ILE A 107 6.44 -2.22 20.91
N LYS A 108 6.76 -0.92 20.72
CA LYS A 108 7.98 -0.30 21.28
C LYS A 108 8.09 -0.52 22.79
N ASP A 109 6.98 -0.29 23.48
CA ASP A 109 6.87 -0.41 24.94
C ASP A 109 6.75 -1.87 25.39
N ARG A 110 6.77 -2.85 24.46
CA ARG A 110 6.66 -4.31 24.73
C ARG A 110 5.39 -4.70 25.49
N LYS A 111 4.30 -3.95 25.28
CA LYS A 111 3.01 -4.15 25.96
C LYS A 111 2.15 -5.25 25.33
N ILE A 112 2.56 -5.78 24.17
CA ILE A 112 1.85 -6.85 23.47
C ILE A 112 2.51 -8.18 23.83
N SER A 113 1.92 -8.89 24.79
CA SER A 113 2.40 -10.19 25.25
C SER A 113 1.94 -11.34 24.34
N ASP A 114 0.73 -11.25 23.78
CA ASP A 114 0.22 -12.27 22.86
C ASP A 114 1.00 -12.25 21.55
N ARG A 115 1.70 -13.36 21.26
CA ARG A 115 2.54 -13.52 20.08
C ARG A 115 1.75 -13.43 18.78
N LYS A 116 0.50 -13.91 18.74
CA LYS A 116 -0.35 -13.88 17.55
C LYS A 116 -0.80 -12.45 17.23
N ILE A 117 -1.13 -11.67 18.26
CA ILE A 117 -1.44 -10.24 18.11
C ILE A 117 -0.20 -9.49 17.62
N LEU A 118 0.97 -9.73 18.24
CA LEU A 118 2.23 -9.12 17.84
C LEU A 118 2.57 -9.42 16.38
N LEU A 119 2.52 -10.68 15.96
CA LEU A 119 2.83 -11.09 14.58
C LEU A 119 1.81 -10.53 13.57
N SER A 120 0.53 -10.45 13.94
CA SER A 120 -0.51 -9.87 13.07
C SER A 120 -0.31 -8.37 12.86
N LEU A 121 -0.05 -7.62 13.93
CA LEU A 121 0.26 -6.19 13.86
C LEU A 121 1.57 -5.95 13.12
N TYR A 122 2.59 -6.77 13.39
CA TYR A 122 3.87 -6.67 12.71
C TYR A 122 3.74 -6.96 11.20
N ALA A 123 2.94 -7.95 10.79
CA ALA A 123 2.65 -8.21 9.38
C ALA A 123 1.99 -7.00 8.70
N TYR A 124 1.02 -6.37 9.37
CA TYR A 124 0.40 -5.13 8.89
C TYR A 124 1.42 -3.99 8.72
N PHE A 125 2.29 -3.76 9.71
CA PHE A 125 3.34 -2.74 9.62
C PHE A 125 4.36 -3.06 8.54
N TYR A 126 4.81 -4.30 8.45
CA TYR A 126 5.74 -4.75 7.42
C TYR A 126 5.19 -4.48 6.02
N GLN A 127 3.91 -4.78 5.80
CA GLN A 127 3.23 -4.53 4.53
C GLN A 127 3.16 -3.03 4.21
N LYS A 128 2.72 -2.21 5.16
CA LYS A 128 2.66 -0.75 4.97
C LYS A 128 4.02 -0.15 4.69
N GLU A 129 5.01 -0.53 5.49
CA GLU A 129 6.36 -0.02 5.33
C GLU A 129 6.96 -0.47 4.01
N SER A 130 6.68 -1.68 3.53
CA SER A 130 7.22 -2.17 2.25
C SER A 130 6.81 -1.32 1.03
N ARG A 131 5.76 -0.50 1.12
CA ARG A 131 5.34 0.43 0.06
C ARG A 131 6.23 1.67 -0.07
N ASN A 132 7.14 1.90 0.87
CA ASN A 132 8.14 2.96 0.79
C ASN A 132 9.38 2.44 0.04
N TYR A 133 9.25 2.38 -1.28
CA TYR A 133 10.31 2.01 -2.23
C TYR A 133 11.58 2.87 -2.06
N GLY A 134 12.75 2.24 -2.25
CA GLY A 134 14.07 2.89 -2.22
C GLY A 134 14.80 2.81 -0.87
N GLU A 135 14.14 2.35 0.18
CA GLU A 135 14.73 2.18 1.52
C GLU A 135 14.64 0.73 1.99
N ASN A 136 15.63 0.29 2.77
CA ASN A 136 15.63 -1.04 3.36
C ASN A 136 14.51 -1.15 4.42
N THR A 137 13.48 -1.96 4.13
CA THR A 137 12.32 -2.19 5.00
C THR A 137 12.69 -2.65 6.40
N SER A 138 13.69 -3.54 6.54
CA SER A 138 14.12 -4.04 7.85
C SER A 138 14.77 -2.94 8.69
N LYS A 139 15.61 -2.10 8.07
CA LYS A 139 16.22 -0.94 8.74
C LYS A 139 15.17 0.06 9.19
N ARG A 140 14.19 0.36 8.33
CA ARG A 140 13.08 1.27 8.68
C ARG A 140 12.23 0.72 9.82
N LEU A 141 11.84 -0.55 9.76
CA LEU A 141 11.07 -1.19 10.83
C LEU A 141 11.86 -1.27 12.15
N SER A 142 13.18 -1.48 12.08
CA SER A 142 14.07 -1.46 13.25
C SER A 142 14.04 -0.10 13.94
N HIS A 143 14.23 0.98 13.18
CA HIS A 143 14.13 2.33 13.70
C HIS A 143 12.71 2.65 14.20
N LEU A 144 11.69 2.28 13.42
CA LEU A 144 10.29 2.53 13.73
C LEU A 144 9.83 1.80 14.98
N LEU A 145 10.26 0.56 15.23
CA LEU A 145 9.81 -0.26 16.36
C LEU A 145 10.80 -0.28 17.54
N LYS A 146 11.96 0.36 17.39
CA LYS A 146 13.08 0.36 18.36
C LYS A 146 13.55 -1.06 18.74
N TYR A 147 13.62 -1.93 17.74
CA TYR A 147 14.22 -3.27 17.86
C TYR A 147 15.50 -3.35 17.04
N SER A 148 16.39 -4.31 17.34
CA SER A 148 17.55 -4.58 16.50
C SER A 148 17.12 -5.07 15.10
N GLU A 149 17.90 -4.75 14.08
CA GLU A 149 17.63 -5.24 12.72
C GLU A 149 17.57 -6.78 12.65
N SER A 150 18.40 -7.48 13.43
CA SER A 150 18.39 -8.93 13.54
C SER A 150 17.04 -9.45 14.05
N TYR A 151 16.47 -8.82 15.08
CA TYR A 151 15.16 -9.19 15.59
C TYR A 151 14.06 -8.93 14.55
N ILE A 152 14.11 -7.78 13.86
CA ILE A 152 13.17 -7.47 12.78
C ILE A 152 13.24 -8.50 11.65
N LYS A 153 14.44 -8.92 11.24
CA LYS A 153 14.61 -9.98 10.24
C LYS A 153 14.00 -11.30 10.70
N ASN A 154 14.16 -11.65 11.99
CA ASN A 154 13.54 -12.85 12.56
C ASN A 154 12.01 -12.74 12.60
N LEU A 155 11.45 -11.60 13.04
CA LEU A 155 10.01 -11.34 12.96
C LEU A 155 9.49 -11.42 11.53
N THR A 156 10.23 -10.88 10.56
CA THR A 156 9.88 -11.00 9.13
C THR A 156 9.81 -12.48 8.74
N LYS A 157 10.84 -13.27 9.02
CA LYS A 157 10.81 -14.72 8.75
C LYS A 157 9.61 -15.40 9.41
N GLU A 158 9.30 -15.06 10.65
CA GLU A 158 8.19 -15.65 11.38
C GLU A 158 6.82 -15.31 10.79
N ILE A 159 6.57 -14.09 10.31
CA ILE A 159 5.27 -13.77 9.70
C ILE A 159 5.05 -14.50 8.37
N PHE A 160 6.12 -14.78 7.61
CA PHE A 160 6.04 -15.60 6.40
C PHE A 160 5.89 -17.08 6.74
N ASN A 161 6.75 -17.62 7.61
CA ASN A 161 6.75 -19.04 7.97
C ASN A 161 5.46 -19.47 8.68
N ASN A 162 4.82 -18.56 9.43
CA ASN A 162 3.58 -18.85 10.16
C ASN A 162 2.31 -18.34 9.44
N ASP A 163 2.40 -18.05 8.13
CA ASP A 163 1.27 -17.65 7.28
C ASP A 163 0.48 -16.44 7.80
N TYR A 164 1.14 -15.46 8.42
CA TYR A 164 0.52 -14.14 8.65
C TYR A 164 0.53 -13.30 7.38
N ILE A 165 1.46 -13.58 6.47
CA ILE A 165 1.57 -12.93 5.18
C ILE A 165 1.95 -13.96 4.11
N LYS A 166 1.34 -13.87 2.94
CA LYS A 166 1.70 -14.69 1.78
C LYS A 166 2.65 -13.94 0.86
N ASN A 167 3.51 -14.70 0.19
CA ASN A 167 4.46 -14.18 -0.80
C ASN A 167 3.74 -13.29 -1.82
N SER A 168 4.42 -12.22 -2.20
CA SER A 168 3.94 -11.26 -3.17
C SER A 168 3.83 -11.87 -4.57
N THR A 169 2.71 -11.65 -5.24
CA THR A 169 2.63 -11.68 -6.71
C THR A 169 3.27 -10.40 -7.28
N LYS A 170 3.55 -10.37 -8.59
CA LYS A 170 4.05 -9.17 -9.29
C LYS A 170 3.18 -7.95 -8.92
N GLY A 171 3.81 -6.84 -8.53
CA GLY A 171 3.13 -5.59 -8.20
C GLY A 171 2.80 -5.36 -6.71
N ILE A 172 3.09 -6.33 -5.82
CA ILE A 172 2.80 -6.21 -4.37
C ILE A 172 4.10 -6.13 -3.57
N SER A 173 4.40 -4.97 -3.00
CA SER A 173 5.51 -4.84 -2.05
C SER A 173 5.06 -5.25 -0.65
N GLY A 174 5.80 -6.19 -0.05
CA GLY A 174 5.56 -6.64 1.31
C GLY A 174 4.49 -7.71 1.49
N GLY A 175 3.99 -8.36 0.43
CA GLY A 175 3.08 -9.51 0.53
C GLY A 175 1.60 -9.19 0.82
N ILE A 176 0.77 -10.24 0.91
CA ILE A 176 -0.68 -10.17 1.15
C ILE A 176 -1.00 -10.68 2.56
N LEU A 177 -1.69 -9.87 3.37
CA LEU A 177 -2.17 -10.26 4.69
C LEU A 177 -3.16 -11.42 4.55
N THR A 178 -2.92 -12.49 5.29
CA THR A 178 -3.76 -13.69 5.23
C THR A 178 -5.04 -13.52 6.05
N LYS A 179 -6.03 -14.39 5.83
CA LYS A 179 -7.24 -14.47 6.65
C LYS A 179 -6.93 -14.55 8.16
N LYS A 180 -5.84 -15.22 8.53
CA LYS A 180 -5.35 -15.32 9.91
C LYS A 180 -5.04 -13.94 10.48
N THR A 181 -4.25 -13.14 9.76
CA THR A 181 -3.91 -11.77 10.17
C THR A 181 -5.13 -10.86 10.17
N LEU A 182 -5.95 -10.93 9.12
CA LEU A 182 -7.17 -10.12 9.01
C LEU A 182 -8.13 -10.37 10.18
N LYS A 183 -8.28 -11.62 10.63
CA LYS A 183 -9.11 -11.97 11.80
C LYS A 183 -8.67 -11.21 13.05
N TYR A 184 -7.36 -11.14 13.32
CA TYR A 184 -6.84 -10.41 14.47
C TYR A 184 -6.98 -8.90 14.29
N LEU A 185 -6.64 -8.37 13.12
CA LEU A 185 -6.76 -6.92 12.85
C LEU A 185 -8.19 -6.41 12.97
N ASN A 186 -9.17 -7.20 12.52
CA ASN A 186 -10.59 -6.84 12.62
C ASN A 186 -11.14 -6.90 14.06
N SER A 187 -10.40 -7.49 15.01
CA SER A 187 -10.80 -7.60 16.42
C SER A 187 -10.19 -6.52 17.33
N LEU A 188 -9.35 -5.64 16.78
CA LEU A 188 -8.63 -4.57 17.46
C LEU A 188 -9.38 -3.24 17.41
#